data_AF-A0AAV3VVN8-F1
#
_entry.id   AF-A0AAV3VVN8-F1
#
_cell.length_a   1.000
_cell.length_b   1.000
_cell.length_c   1.000
_cell.angle_alpha   90.00
_cell.angle_beta   90.00
_cell.angle_gamma   90.00
#
_symmetry.space_group_name_H-M   'P 1'
#
loop_
_entity.id
_entity.type
_entity.pdbx_description
1 polymer ?
#
loop_
_entity_poly.entity_id
_entity_poly.type
_entity_poly.pdbx_seq_one_letter_code
_entity_poly.pdbx_strand_id
1 'polypeptide(L)'
;MKGIEWIKLNTNMCEDETMRLIDSLPLRDCTNYVWIRLLLQAGKVNDGGLIYLKKDVPYTKKMLSILFNRPLDIIEEVLDILESFKLIKIYENGVIKI
;
A
#
# COMPACT_ATOMS: atom_id res chain seq x y z
N MET A 1 -21.68 -12.49 -0.89
CA MET A 1 -20.42 -12.86 -1.56
C MET A 1 -19.40 -13.16 -0.48
N LYS A 2 -18.70 -14.29 -0.57
CA LYS A 2 -17.62 -14.62 0.38
C LYS A 2 -16.48 -13.64 0.11
N GLY A 3 -16.02 -12.92 1.14
CA GLY A 3 -14.91 -11.96 0.99
C GLY A 3 -13.63 -12.68 0.54
N ILE A 4 -12.67 -11.95 -0.05
CA ILE A 4 -11.34 -12.50 -0.32
C ILE A 4 -10.67 -12.81 1.01
N GLU A 5 -10.33 -14.09 1.23
CA GLU A 5 -9.67 -14.56 2.45
C GLU A 5 -8.13 -14.49 2.35
N TRP A 6 -7.56 -14.50 1.14
CA TRP A 6 -6.11 -14.50 0.90
C TRP A 6 -5.73 -13.81 -0.41
N ILE A 7 -4.52 -13.24 -0.44
CA ILE A 7 -3.84 -12.76 -1.62
C ILE A 7 -2.65 -13.68 -1.95
N LYS A 8 -2.27 -13.77 -3.22
CA LYS A 8 -1.08 -14.51 -3.66
C LYS A 8 0.04 -13.52 -3.96
N LEU A 9 1.25 -13.80 -3.49
CA LEU A 9 2.45 -13.05 -3.83
C LEU A 9 3.38 -13.95 -4.64
N ASN A 10 4.15 -13.34 -5.56
CA ASN A 10 5.18 -14.07 -6.28
C ASN A 10 6.32 -14.42 -5.30
N THR A 11 6.76 -15.67 -5.29
CA THR A 11 7.88 -16.10 -4.44
C THR A 11 9.18 -15.40 -4.78
N ASN A 12 9.29 -14.93 -6.02
CA ASN A 12 10.47 -14.24 -6.53
C ASN A 12 10.35 -12.70 -6.41
N MET A 13 9.49 -12.20 -5.53
CA MET A 13 9.26 -10.76 -5.39
C MET A 13 10.48 -10.01 -4.87
N CYS A 14 11.32 -10.66 -4.07
CA CYS A 14 12.51 -10.02 -3.49
C CYS A 14 13.65 -9.87 -4.52
N GLU A 15 13.58 -10.64 -5.60
CA GLU A 15 14.49 -10.57 -6.74
C GLU A 15 14.11 -9.48 -7.73
N ASP A 16 12.89 -8.93 -7.64
CA ASP A 16 12.44 -7.81 -8.47
C ASP A 16 13.33 -6.58 -8.26
N GLU A 17 13.71 -5.92 -9.35
CA GLU A 17 14.63 -4.77 -9.31
C GLU A 17 14.06 -3.63 -8.47
N THR A 18 12.74 -3.39 -8.52
CA THR A 18 12.06 -2.35 -7.73
C THR A 18 12.15 -2.65 -6.25
N MET A 19 11.91 -3.90 -5.87
CA MET A 19 11.99 -4.32 -4.46
C MET A 19 13.42 -4.23 -3.93
N ARG A 20 14.42 -4.61 -4.74
CA ARG A 20 15.84 -4.46 -4.35
C ARG A 20 16.25 -3.00 -4.18
N LEU A 21 15.71 -2.09 -4.99
CA LEU A 21 15.94 -0.65 -4.85
C LEU A 21 15.29 -0.11 -3.56
N ILE A 22 14.05 -0.51 -3.26
CA ILE A 22 13.38 -0.14 -2.01
C ILE A 22 14.15 -0.67 -0.79
N ASP A 23 14.69 -1.88 -0.86
CA ASP A 23 15.49 -2.50 0.20
C ASP A 23 16.81 -1.79 0.51
N SER A 24 17.27 -0.92 -0.40
CA SER A 24 18.44 -0.07 -0.16
C SER A 24 18.14 1.22 0.63
N LEU A 25 16.86 1.57 0.80
CA LEU A 25 16.44 2.81 1.45
C LEU A 25 16.46 2.68 2.99
N PRO A 26 16.67 3.78 3.74
CA PRO A 26 16.60 3.78 5.20
C PRO A 26 15.24 3.29 5.74
N LEU A 27 14.14 3.58 5.04
CA LEU A 27 12.78 3.18 5.42
C LEU A 27 12.31 1.84 4.86
N ARG A 28 13.20 1.02 4.27
CA ARG A 28 12.86 -0.24 3.60
C ARG A 28 11.83 -1.12 4.34
N ASP A 29 12.00 -1.31 5.65
CA ASP A 29 11.17 -2.22 6.43
C ASP A 29 9.75 -1.66 6.58
N CYS A 30 9.63 -0.33 6.73
CA CYS A 30 8.35 0.35 6.77
C CYS A 30 7.69 0.39 5.39
N THR A 31 8.47 0.61 4.32
CA THR A 31 7.96 0.60 2.94
C THR A 31 7.36 -0.76 2.58
N ASN A 32 8.11 -1.84 2.78
CA ASN A 32 7.63 -3.21 2.54
C ASN A 32 6.38 -3.52 3.39
N TYR A 33 6.39 -3.15 4.67
CA TYR A 33 5.25 -3.36 5.55
C TYR A 33 3.99 -2.64 5.06
N VAL A 34 4.07 -1.34 4.76
CA VAL A 34 2.92 -0.55 4.29
C VAL A 34 2.41 -1.07 2.96
N TRP A 35 3.30 -1.43 2.03
CA TRP A 35 2.88 -1.98 0.74
C TRP A 35 2.11 -3.31 0.88
N ILE A 36 2.59 -4.24 1.73
CA ILE A 36 1.84 -5.48 2.04
C ILE A 36 0.48 -5.15 2.69
N ARG A 37 0.44 -4.18 3.61
CA ARG A 37 -0.82 -3.73 4.23
C ARG A 37 -1.78 -3.16 3.19
N LEU A 38 -1.31 -2.44 2.18
CA LEU A 38 -2.11 -1.91 1.07
C LEU A 38 -2.63 -3.05 0.17
N LEU A 39 -1.80 -4.03 -0.20
CA LEU A 39 -2.25 -5.22 -0.94
C LEU A 39 -3.38 -5.97 -0.21
N LEU A 40 -3.26 -6.12 1.11
CA LEU A 40 -4.31 -6.74 1.93
C LEU A 40 -5.60 -5.90 1.96
N GLN A 41 -5.49 -4.56 1.98
CA GLN A 41 -6.68 -3.70 1.89
C GLN A 41 -7.34 -3.79 0.52
N ALA A 42 -6.56 -3.77 -0.57
CA ALA A 42 -7.07 -3.95 -1.92
C ALA A 42 -7.78 -5.31 -2.07
N GLY A 43 -7.21 -6.38 -1.49
CA GLY A 43 -7.86 -7.69 -1.43
C GLY A 43 -9.19 -7.67 -0.68
N LYS A 44 -9.27 -6.97 0.47
CA LYS A 44 -10.52 -6.83 1.24
C LYS A 44 -11.61 -6.05 0.49
N VAL A 45 -11.21 -4.97 -0.20
CA VAL A 45 -12.11 -4.16 -1.01
C VAL A 45 -12.56 -4.93 -2.26
N ASN A 46 -11.65 -5.69 -2.86
CA ASN A 46 -11.86 -6.49 -4.07
C ASN A 46 -12.48 -5.71 -5.23
N ASP A 47 -12.01 -4.47 -5.45
CA ASP A 47 -12.49 -3.59 -6.51
C ASP A 47 -11.32 -3.16 -7.41
N GLY A 48 -10.74 -4.12 -8.13
CA GLY A 48 -9.71 -3.84 -9.15
C GLY A 48 -8.44 -3.14 -8.64
N GLY A 49 -8.04 -3.40 -7.40
CA GLY A 49 -6.87 -2.78 -6.76
C GLY A 49 -7.16 -1.47 -6.02
N LEU A 50 -8.41 -0.98 -6.01
CA LEU A 50 -8.78 0.23 -5.28
C LEU A 50 -8.76 0.01 -3.76
N ILE A 51 -8.32 1.05 -3.05
CA ILE A 51 -8.18 1.06 -1.60
C ILE A 51 -8.95 2.26 -1.03
N TYR A 52 -10.02 1.99 -0.31
CA TYR A 52 -10.89 3.00 0.32
C TYR A 52 -11.59 2.42 1.56
N LEU A 53 -12.06 3.30 2.45
CA LEU A 53 -12.78 2.90 3.66
C LEU A 53 -14.20 2.40 3.33
N LYS A 54 -14.89 3.16 2.49
CA LYS A 54 -16.19 2.84 1.90
C LYS A 54 -16.17 3.34 0.46
N LYS A 55 -17.11 2.87 -0.35
CA LYS A 55 -17.28 3.40 -1.71
C LYS A 55 -17.35 4.93 -1.64
N ASP A 56 -16.52 5.61 -2.43
CA ASP A 56 -16.36 7.06 -2.49
C ASP A 56 -15.75 7.75 -1.25
N VAL A 57 -15.29 6.99 -0.24
CA VAL A 57 -14.60 7.51 0.96
C VAL A 57 -13.16 6.99 0.98
N PRO A 58 -12.18 7.73 0.43
CA PRO A 58 -10.78 7.34 0.45
C PRO A 58 -10.23 7.30 1.88
N TYR A 59 -9.22 6.47 2.11
CA TYR A 59 -8.48 6.54 3.36
C TYR A 59 -7.61 7.80 3.38
N THR A 60 -7.69 8.56 4.46
CA THR A 60 -6.73 9.65 4.70
C THR A 60 -5.40 9.09 5.19
N LYS A 61 -4.29 9.82 4.98
CA LYS A 61 -2.97 9.46 5.51
C LYS A 61 -3.01 9.22 7.05
N LYS A 62 -3.78 10.02 7.79
CA LYS A 62 -4.04 9.84 9.23
C LYS A 62 -4.81 8.55 9.57
N MET A 63 -5.78 8.15 8.76
CA MET A 63 -6.45 6.86 8.96
C MET A 63 -5.50 5.70 8.70
N LEU A 64 -4.68 5.79 7.65
CA LEU A 64 -3.66 4.78 7.36
C LEU A 64 -2.62 4.69 8.47
N SER A 65 -2.19 5.80 9.06
CA SER A 65 -1.25 5.81 10.20
C SER A 65 -1.79 5.05 11.41
N ILE A 66 -3.07 5.25 11.74
CA ILE A 66 -3.76 4.53 12.81
C ILE A 66 -3.89 3.04 12.45
N LEU A 67 -4.40 2.72 11.25
CA LEU A 67 -4.64 1.34 10.84
C LEU A 67 -3.33 0.54 10.69
N PHE A 68 -2.27 1.17 10.21
CA PHE A 68 -0.98 0.55 9.96
C PHE A 68 -0.07 0.62 11.18
N ASN A 69 -0.49 1.29 12.26
CA ASN A 69 0.29 1.47 13.47
C ASN A 69 1.71 1.99 13.15
N ARG A 70 1.74 3.08 12.40
CA ARG A 70 2.97 3.81 12.04
C ARG A 70 2.75 5.31 12.27
N PRO A 71 3.80 6.06 12.62
CA PRO A 71 3.73 7.52 12.68
C PRO A 71 3.19 8.12 11.36
N LEU A 72 2.50 9.25 11.44
CA LEU A 72 1.86 9.87 10.28
C LEU A 72 2.91 10.26 9.23
N ASP A 73 3.95 10.96 9.65
CA ASP A 73 5.12 11.34 8.86
C ASP A 73 5.72 10.16 8.09
N ILE A 74 5.88 9.01 8.76
CA ILE A 74 6.37 7.78 8.11
C ILE A 74 5.39 7.27 7.05
N ILE A 75 4.07 7.35 7.30
CA ILE A 75 3.08 6.99 6.27
C ILE A 75 3.14 7.93 5.08
N GLU A 76 3.30 9.23 5.29
CA GLU A 76 3.37 10.18 4.17
C GLU A 76 4.60 9.90 3.31
N GLU A 77 5.77 9.75 3.93
CA GLU A 77 7.03 9.46 3.23
C GLU A 77 6.99 8.12 2.50
N VAL A 78 6.44 7.08 3.12
CA VAL A 78 6.33 5.76 2.50
C VAL A 78 5.36 5.75 1.31
N LEU A 79 4.24 6.48 1.39
CA LEU A 79 3.32 6.60 0.26
C LEU A 79 3.98 7.30 -0.92
N ASP A 80 4.77 8.34 -0.66
CA ASP A 80 5.51 9.05 -1.71
C ASP A 80 6.59 8.15 -2.35
N ILE A 81 7.29 7.33 -1.54
CA ILE A 81 8.24 6.32 -2.04
C ILE A 81 7.50 5.33 -2.96
N LEU A 82 6.41 4.72 -2.50
CA LEU A 82 5.67 3.71 -3.28
C LEU A 82 5.11 4.28 -4.59
N GLU A 83 4.64 5.53 -4.59
CA GLU A 83 4.17 6.21 -5.79
C GLU A 83 5.33 6.51 -6.75
N SER A 84 6.49 6.94 -6.24
CA SER A 84 7.68 7.21 -7.07
C SER A 84 8.19 5.97 -7.81
N PHE A 85 8.09 4.80 -7.18
CA PHE A 85 8.39 3.50 -7.78
C PHE A 85 7.23 2.92 -8.61
N LYS A 86 6.11 3.65 -8.74
CA LYS A 86 4.90 3.23 -9.47
C LYS A 86 4.28 1.92 -8.94
N LEU A 87 4.52 1.60 -7.66
CA LEU A 87 3.89 0.47 -6.98
C LEU A 87 2.46 0.79 -6.54
N ILE A 88 2.15 2.08 -6.40
CA ILE A 88 0.79 2.58 -6.20
C ILE A 88 0.57 3.82 -7.06
N LYS A 89 -0.69 4.20 -7.22
CA LYS A 89 -1.12 5.49 -7.75
C LYS A 89 -2.10 6.13 -6.78
N ILE A 90 -1.89 7.41 -6.47
CA ILE A 90 -2.84 8.22 -5.68
C ILE A 90 -3.57 9.14 -6.65
N TYR A 91 -4.88 9.00 -6.75
CA TYR A 91 -5.71 9.87 -7.59
C TYR A 91 -5.95 11.23 -6.91
N GLU A 92 -6.38 12.21 -7.69
CA GLU A 92 -6.68 13.57 -7.18
C GLU A 92 -7.71 13.58 -6.04
N ASN A 93 -8.65 12.62 -6.06
CA ASN A 93 -9.63 12.44 -5.00
C ASN A 93 -9.08 11.69 -3.76
N GLY A 94 -7.78 11.39 -3.71
CA GLY A 94 -7.12 10.68 -2.61
C GLY A 94 -7.30 9.16 -2.61
N VAL A 95 -8.01 8.59 -3.58
CA VAL A 95 -8.13 7.13 -3.70
C VAL A 95 -6.78 6.54 -4.11
N ILE A 96 -6.36 5.49 -3.42
CA ILE A 96 -5.14 4.75 -3.74
C ILE A 96 -5.52 3.55 -4.60
N LYS A 97 -4.71 3.27 -5.63
CA LYS A 97 -4.75 2.05 -6.42
C LYS A 97 -3.39 1.36 -6.40
N ILE A 98 -3.41 0.05 -6.18
CA ILE A 98 -2.25 -0.85 -6.32
C ILE A 98 -2.34 -1.66 -7.61
#